data_AF-A0A350M3D6-F1
#
_entry.id   AF-A0A350M3D6-F1
#
_cell.length_a   1.000
_cell.length_b   1.000
_cell.length_c   1.000
_cell.angle_alpha   90.00
_cell.angle_beta   90.00
_cell.angle_gamma   90.00
#
_symmetry.space_group_name_H-M   'P 1'
#
loop_
_entity.id
_entity.type
_entity.pdbx_description
1 polymer ?
#
loop_
_entity_poly.entity_id
_entity_poly.type
_entity_poly.pdbx_seq_one_letter_code
_entity_poly.pdbx_strand_id
1 'polypeptide(L)'
;MILQFFVPIFTGMVLTFILVPLSIKIATQYQLIDIPNSAPHKTHENKVSKAGGIAIFSAVLCITMLSGKLAIPEVLAIVLASSIIFIFGIWDDAKGLSAGWKLTGQILAAMVLIWQGIQIRMFVGFPLVNIAVTFLWILGVTNAFNLVD
;
A
#
# COMPACT_ATOMS: atom_id res chain seq x y z
N MET A 1 2.58 24.74 -14.68
CA MET A 1 1.61 23.81 -14.04
C MET A 1 1.89 22.35 -14.38
N ILE A 2 1.93 21.95 -15.65
CA ILE A 2 2.19 20.55 -16.06
C ILE A 2 3.56 20.02 -15.59
N LEU A 3 4.62 20.83 -15.68
CA LEU A 3 5.98 20.45 -15.25
C LEU A 3 6.09 20.07 -13.76
N GLN A 4 5.19 20.59 -12.90
CA GLN A 4 5.21 20.28 -11.46
C GLN A 4 4.76 18.84 -11.16
N PHE A 5 4.03 18.19 -12.07
CA PHE A 5 3.66 16.78 -11.93
C PHE A 5 4.81 15.84 -12.28
N PHE A 6 5.68 16.23 -13.22
CA PHE A 6 6.79 15.40 -13.65
C PHE A 6 7.86 15.22 -12.58
N VAL A 7 8.11 16.26 -11.77
CA VAL A 7 9.12 16.20 -10.70
C VAL A 7 8.88 15.03 -9.72
N PRO A 8 7.74 14.92 -9.01
CA PRO A 8 7.51 13.82 -8.08
C PRO A 8 7.47 12.44 -8.76
N ILE A 9 7.02 12.37 -10.02
CA ILE A 9 7.01 11.11 -10.80
C ILE A 9 8.44 10.63 -11.05
N PHE A 10 9.30 11.50 -11.62
CA PHE A 10 10.70 11.15 -11.90
C PHE A 10 11.49 10.91 -10.61
N THR A 11 11.28 11.72 -9.58
CA THR A 11 11.90 11.48 -8.27
C THR A 11 11.46 10.14 -7.68
N GLY A 12 10.16 9.79 -7.76
CA GLY A 12 9.63 8.50 -7.33
C GLY A 12 10.26 7.32 -8.08
N MET A 13 10.38 7.43 -9.40
CA MET A 13 11.00 6.41 -10.24
C MET A 13 12.46 6.19 -9.87
N VAL A 14 13.25 7.26 -9.82
CA VAL A 14 14.70 7.20 -9.51
C VAL A 14 14.92 6.67 -8.08
N LEU A 15 14.17 7.20 -7.11
CA LEU A 15 14.32 6.79 -5.72
C LEU A 15 13.93 5.32 -5.52
N THR A 16 12.83 4.87 -6.14
CA THR A 16 12.44 3.46 -6.10
C THR A 16 13.53 2.59 -6.69
N PHE A 17 14.07 2.93 -7.87
CA PHE A 17 15.16 2.19 -8.52
C PHE A 17 16.38 2.03 -7.61
N ILE A 18 16.78 3.11 -6.93
CA ILE A 18 17.89 3.09 -5.96
C ILE A 18 17.57 2.22 -4.73
N LEU A 19 16.31 2.21 -4.28
CA LEU A 19 15.88 1.46 -3.10
C LEU A 19 15.63 -0.03 -3.38
N VAL A 20 15.45 -0.46 -4.63
CA VAL A 20 15.26 -1.87 -5.00
C VAL A 20 16.37 -2.78 -4.42
N PRO A 21 17.68 -2.55 -4.64
CA PRO A 21 18.71 -3.47 -4.13
C PRO A 21 18.70 -3.59 -2.61
N LEU A 22 18.43 -2.49 -1.89
CA LEU A 22 18.28 -2.53 -0.43
C LEU A 22 17.04 -3.33 -0.02
N SER A 23 15.94 -3.15 -0.74
CA SER A 23 14.68 -3.86 -0.50
C SER A 23 14.82 -5.36 -0.76
N ILE A 24 15.58 -5.78 -1.78
CA ILE A 24 15.92 -7.18 -2.04
C ILE A 24 16.72 -7.76 -0.87
N LYS A 25 17.72 -7.03 -0.37
CA LYS A 25 18.51 -7.46 0.79
C LYS A 25 17.65 -7.65 2.04
N ILE A 26 16.73 -6.72 2.31
CA ILE A 26 15.78 -6.82 3.42
C ILE A 26 14.85 -8.02 3.23
N ALA A 27 14.22 -8.13 2.05
CA ALA A 27 13.28 -9.21 1.76
C ALA A 27 13.92 -10.59 1.92
N THR A 28 15.14 -10.78 1.41
CA THR A 28 15.88 -12.03 1.55
C THR A 28 16.29 -12.32 3.00
N GLN A 29 16.69 -11.30 3.77
CA GLN A 29 17.03 -11.45 5.19
C GLN A 29 15.82 -11.91 6.03
N TYR A 30 14.63 -11.41 5.74
CA TYR A 30 13.39 -11.77 6.43
C TYR A 30 12.64 -12.94 5.81
N GLN A 31 13.25 -13.69 4.87
CA GLN A 31 12.64 -14.81 4.16
C GLN A 31 11.33 -14.45 3.43
N LEU A 32 11.18 -13.19 3.01
CA LEU A 32 10.12 -12.71 2.12
C LEU A 32 10.44 -13.11 0.68
N ILE A 33 10.46 -14.42 0.45
CA ILE A 33 10.91 -15.04 -0.80
C ILE A 33 9.75 -15.85 -1.37
N ASP A 34 9.50 -15.65 -2.66
CA ASP A 34 8.60 -16.48 -3.42
C ASP A 34 9.32 -17.73 -3.96
N ILE A 35 8.79 -18.90 -3.61
CA ILE A 35 9.40 -20.19 -3.90
C ILE A 35 8.77 -20.78 -5.16
N PRO A 36 9.57 -21.21 -6.15
CA PRO A 36 9.07 -21.81 -7.38
C PRO A 36 8.25 -23.07 -7.08
N ASN A 37 7.15 -23.27 -7.82
CA ASN A 37 6.21 -24.39 -7.68
C ASN A 37 5.50 -24.49 -6.31
N SER A 38 5.54 -23.45 -5.47
CA SER A 38 4.79 -23.44 -4.21
C SER A 38 3.27 -23.30 -4.39
N ALA A 39 2.82 -22.86 -5.57
CA ALA A 39 1.41 -22.81 -5.97
C ALA A 39 1.29 -22.97 -7.50
N PRO A 40 0.10 -23.35 -8.05
CA PRO A 40 -0.07 -23.60 -9.48
C PRO A 40 0.30 -22.42 -10.40
N HIS A 41 0.18 -21.18 -9.91
CA HIS A 41 0.51 -19.96 -10.65
C HIS A 41 2.00 -19.56 -10.56
N LYS A 42 2.80 -20.23 -9.73
CA LYS A 42 4.21 -19.89 -9.47
C LYS A 42 5.14 -20.76 -10.29
N THR A 43 5.10 -20.58 -11.60
CA THR A 43 5.85 -21.37 -12.60
C THR A 43 7.24 -20.81 -12.90
N HIS A 44 7.73 -19.85 -12.11
CA HIS A 44 9.10 -19.33 -12.24
C HIS A 44 10.13 -20.41 -11.85
N GLU A 45 11.34 -20.32 -12.40
CA GLU A 45 12.40 -21.31 -12.16
C GLU A 45 13.27 -20.97 -10.94
N ASN A 46 13.39 -19.68 -10.60
CA ASN A 46 14.30 -19.18 -9.59
C ASN A 46 13.53 -18.56 -8.42
N LYS A 47 14.07 -18.64 -7.20
CA LYS A 47 13.52 -17.94 -6.05
C LYS A 47 13.51 -16.43 -6.30
N VAL A 48 12.36 -15.78 -6.13
CA VAL A 48 12.19 -14.34 -6.36
C VAL A 48 11.88 -13.63 -5.05
N SER A 49 12.55 -12.52 -4.74
CA SER A 49 12.26 -11.75 -3.53
C SER A 49 10.98 -10.93 -3.68
N LYS A 50 10.11 -10.92 -2.66
CA LYS A 50 8.92 -10.05 -2.59
C LYS A 50 9.29 -8.62 -2.13
N ALA A 51 10.20 -7.98 -2.84
CA ALA A 51 10.83 -6.72 -2.43
C ALA A 51 10.11 -5.46 -2.94
N GLY A 52 9.25 -5.59 -3.94
CA GLY A 52 8.66 -4.45 -4.66
C GLY A 52 7.88 -3.49 -3.76
N GLY A 53 7.00 -4.02 -2.92
CA GLY A 53 6.21 -3.22 -1.99
C GLY A 53 7.07 -2.41 -1.01
N ILE A 54 8.17 -3.00 -0.51
CA ILE A 54 9.11 -2.34 0.41
C ILE A 54 9.78 -1.14 -0.27
N ALA A 55 10.24 -1.31 -1.50
CA ALA A 55 10.91 -0.26 -2.27
C ALA A 55 9.96 0.91 -2.55
N ILE A 56 8.75 0.61 -3.05
CA ILE A 56 7.74 1.61 -3.42
C ILE A 56 7.27 2.38 -2.18
N PHE A 57 6.90 1.68 -1.11
CA PHE A 57 6.41 2.32 0.11
C PHE A 57 7.48 3.23 0.73
N SER A 58 8.72 2.76 0.77
CA SER A 58 9.86 3.53 1.29
C SER A 58 10.14 4.79 0.45
N ALA A 59 10.02 4.69 -0.88
CA ALA A 59 10.16 5.85 -1.78
C ALA A 59 9.04 6.88 -1.54
N VAL A 60 7.78 6.43 -1.47
CA VAL A 60 6.61 7.29 -1.22
C VAL A 60 6.73 7.99 0.14
N LEU A 61 7.11 7.25 1.19
CA LEU A 61 7.29 7.80 2.52
C LEU A 61 8.40 8.86 2.54
N CYS A 62 9.57 8.55 1.97
CA CYS A 62 10.71 9.48 1.90
C CYS A 62 10.34 10.77 1.16
N ILE A 63 9.72 10.66 -0.03
CA ILE A 63 9.29 11.83 -0.81
C ILE A 63 8.26 12.65 -0.03
N THR A 64 7.30 12.00 0.63
CA THR A 64 6.28 12.70 1.41
C THR A 64 6.90 13.46 2.59
N MET A 65 7.84 12.84 3.31
CA MET A 65 8.57 13.49 4.42
C MET A 65 9.40 14.69 3.93
N LEU A 66 10.18 14.51 2.86
CA LEU A 66 11.03 15.57 2.30
C LEU A 66 10.22 16.73 1.69
N SER A 67 9.01 16.47 1.23
CA SER A 67 8.13 17.50 0.67
C SER A 67 7.55 18.47 1.72
N GLY A 68 7.69 18.16 3.01
CA GLY A 68 7.08 18.93 4.11
C GLY A 68 5.55 18.81 4.19
N LYS A 69 4.91 18.02 3.32
CA LYS A 69 3.45 17.87 3.25
C LYS A 69 2.86 17.00 4.36
N LEU A 70 3.70 16.33 5.16
CA LEU A 70 3.23 15.48 6.25
C LEU A 70 2.43 16.24 7.32
N ALA A 71 2.64 17.57 7.44
CA ALA A 71 1.86 18.43 8.32
C ALA A 71 0.40 18.63 7.86
N ILE A 72 0.08 18.28 6.60
CA ILE A 72 -1.29 18.35 6.06
C ILE A 72 -2.06 17.14 6.63
N PRO A 73 -3.16 17.35 7.38
CA PRO A 73 -3.87 16.26 8.06
C PRO A 73 -4.33 15.13 7.13
N GLU A 74 -4.78 15.47 5.91
CA GLU A 74 -5.20 14.49 4.90
C GLU A 74 -4.02 13.65 4.41
N VAL A 75 -2.86 14.27 4.21
CA VAL A 75 -1.64 13.56 3.80
C VAL A 75 -1.16 12.63 4.93
N LEU A 76 -1.20 13.10 6.17
CA LEU A 76 -0.88 12.27 7.33
C LEU A 76 -1.80 11.05 7.44
N ALA A 77 -3.11 11.24 7.27
CA ALA A 77 -4.07 10.13 7.30
C ALA A 77 -3.81 9.12 6.16
N ILE A 78 -3.46 9.58 4.95
CA ILE A 78 -3.08 8.70 3.84
C ILE A 78 -1.81 7.91 4.17
N VAL A 79 -0.79 8.55 4.75
CA VAL A 79 0.44 7.89 5.17
C VAL A 79 0.17 6.86 6.27
N LEU A 80 -0.65 7.18 7.27
CA LEU A 80 -1.03 6.25 8.34
C LEU A 80 -1.83 5.06 7.80
N ALA A 81 -2.85 5.30 6.99
CA ALA A 81 -3.67 4.25 6.39
C ALA A 81 -2.84 3.32 5.49
N SER A 82 -1.99 3.89 4.61
CA SER A 82 -1.10 3.11 3.76
C SER A 82 -0.04 2.35 4.56
N SER A 83 0.45 2.90 5.67
CA SER A 83 1.35 2.20 6.60
C SER A 83 0.68 0.96 7.21
N ILE A 84 -0.59 1.07 7.61
CA ILE A 84 -1.36 -0.07 8.11
C ILE A 84 -1.47 -1.16 7.04
N ILE A 85 -1.90 -0.81 5.83
CA ILE A 85 -2.00 -1.77 4.71
C ILE A 85 -0.64 -2.41 4.42
N PHE A 86 0.43 -1.62 4.39
CA PHE A 86 1.79 -2.09 4.14
C PHE A 86 2.28 -3.08 5.20
N ILE A 87 2.06 -2.79 6.48
CA ILE A 87 2.44 -3.68 7.59
C ILE A 87 1.67 -5.00 7.51
N PHE A 88 0.35 -4.96 7.27
CA PHE A 88 -0.44 -6.17 7.10
C PHE A 88 -0.04 -6.95 5.84
N GLY A 89 0.33 -6.26 4.76
CA GLY A 89 0.85 -6.87 3.53
C GLY A 89 2.16 -7.61 3.77
N ILE A 90 3.13 -6.99 4.46
CA ILE A 90 4.39 -7.66 4.83
C ILE A 90 4.12 -8.87 5.74
N TRP A 91 3.20 -8.73 6.69
CA TRP A 91 2.88 -9.82 7.60
C TRP A 91 2.20 -10.99 6.85
N ASP A 92 1.30 -10.69 5.91
CA ASP A 92 0.71 -11.68 5.02
C ASP A 92 1.77 -12.39 4.18
N ASP A 93 2.68 -11.64 3.57
CA ASP A 93 3.77 -12.21 2.77
C ASP A 93 4.70 -13.10 3.58
N ALA A 94 4.90 -12.80 4.86
CA ALA A 94 5.76 -13.56 5.76
C ALA A 94 5.10 -14.82 6.32
N LYS A 95 3.79 -14.77 6.63
CA LYS A 95 3.12 -15.82 7.44
C LYS A 95 1.85 -16.41 6.82
N GLY A 96 1.35 -15.85 5.72
CA GLY A 96 0.08 -16.26 5.11
C GLY A 96 -1.10 -16.01 6.05
N LEU A 97 -1.55 -14.77 6.14
CA LEU A 97 -2.63 -14.38 7.05
C LEU A 97 -4.00 -14.92 6.58
N SER A 98 -4.84 -15.28 7.54
CA SER A 98 -6.25 -15.61 7.24
C SER A 98 -7.00 -14.36 6.78
N ALA A 99 -8.07 -14.56 6.00
CA ALA A 99 -8.89 -13.47 5.45
C ALA A 99 -9.38 -12.47 6.52
N GLY A 100 -9.69 -12.95 7.73
CA GLY A 100 -10.09 -12.10 8.85
C GLY A 100 -9.01 -11.10 9.27
N TRP A 101 -7.75 -11.51 9.34
CA TRP A 101 -6.64 -10.60 9.68
C TRP A 101 -6.39 -9.57 8.58
N LYS A 102 -6.47 -9.99 7.31
CA LYS A 102 -6.36 -9.07 6.16
C LYS A 102 -7.45 -8.01 6.20
N LEU A 103 -8.70 -8.42 6.44
CA LEU A 103 -9.84 -7.52 6.57
C LEU A 103 -9.64 -6.56 7.75
N THR A 104 -9.18 -7.02 8.91
CA THR A 104 -8.91 -6.13 10.05
C THR A 104 -7.97 -4.98 9.68
N GLY A 105 -6.86 -5.27 8.99
CA GLY A 105 -5.94 -4.22 8.52
C GLY A 105 -6.62 -3.22 7.57
N GLN A 106 -7.42 -3.71 6.62
CA GLN A 106 -8.18 -2.87 5.68
C GLN A 106 -9.23 -2.00 6.38
N ILE A 107 -9.94 -2.57 7.37
CA ILE A 107 -10.94 -1.85 8.18
C ILE A 107 -10.27 -0.73 8.96
N LEU A 108 -9.14 -1.00 9.62
CA LEU A 108 -8.39 0.00 10.36
C LEU A 108 -7.90 1.14 9.44
N ALA A 109 -7.36 0.80 8.27
CA ALA A 109 -6.95 1.80 7.29
C ALA A 109 -8.13 2.64 6.79
N ALA A 110 -9.28 2.03 6.51
CA ALA A 110 -10.48 2.72 6.08
C ALA A 110 -11.01 3.67 7.17
N MET A 111 -11.00 3.25 8.44
CA MET A 111 -11.40 4.08 9.58
C MET A 111 -10.52 5.33 9.70
N VAL A 112 -9.19 5.20 9.54
CA VAL A 112 -8.27 6.36 9.57
C VAL A 112 -8.63 7.39 8.50
N LEU A 113 -8.88 6.95 7.27
CA LEU A 113 -9.24 7.85 6.17
C LEU A 113 -10.60 8.53 6.41
N ILE A 114 -11.62 7.75 6.78
CA ILE A 114 -12.98 8.25 7.02
C ILE A 114 -13.00 9.23 8.21
N TRP A 115 -12.24 8.94 9.27
CA TRP A 115 -12.11 9.83 10.43
C TRP A 115 -11.52 11.20 10.04
N GLN A 116 -10.56 11.23 9.11
CA GLN A 116 -10.01 12.46 8.55
C GLN A 116 -10.94 13.12 7.51
N GLY A 117 -12.13 12.57 7.26
CA GLY A 117 -13.10 13.08 6.28
C GLY A 117 -12.74 12.79 4.83
N ILE A 118 -11.78 11.89 4.59
CA ILE A 118 -11.41 11.38 3.27
C ILE A 118 -12.40 10.29 2.90
N GLN A 119 -13.44 10.70 2.17
CA GLN A 119 -14.55 9.84 1.77
C GLN A 119 -15.19 10.32 0.48
N ILE A 120 -15.92 9.43 -0.18
CA ILE A 120 -16.78 9.74 -1.32
C ILE A 120 -17.84 10.76 -0.88
N ARG A 121 -18.16 11.73 -1.74
CA ARG A 121 -19.15 12.79 -1.47
C ARG A 121 -20.19 12.90 -2.58
N MET A 122 -20.57 11.77 -3.15
CA MET A 122 -21.49 11.71 -4.30
C MET A 122 -22.96 11.87 -3.87
N PHE A 123 -23.33 11.33 -2.70
CA PHE A 123 -24.71 11.31 -2.25
C PHE A 123 -24.98 12.50 -1.30
N VAL A 124 -25.45 13.61 -1.88
CA VAL A 124 -25.76 14.84 -1.12
C VAL A 124 -26.91 14.56 -0.14
N GLY A 125 -26.74 14.95 1.14
CA GLY A 125 -27.72 14.70 2.19
C GLY A 125 -27.68 13.30 2.81
N PHE A 126 -26.86 12.39 2.29
CA PHE A 126 -26.75 11.00 2.77
C PHE A 126 -25.32 10.66 3.23
N PRO A 127 -24.85 11.21 4.37
CA PRO A 127 -23.48 11.00 4.86
C PRO A 127 -23.18 9.52 5.17
N LEU A 128 -24.16 8.77 5.70
CA LEU A 128 -23.97 7.34 5.99
C LEU A 128 -23.76 6.50 4.71
N VAL A 129 -24.44 6.86 3.61
CA VAL A 129 -24.27 6.18 2.32
C VAL A 129 -22.87 6.46 1.77
N ASN A 130 -22.42 7.71 1.85
CA ASN A 130 -21.05 8.10 1.48
C ASN A 130 -19.99 7.31 2.27
N ILE A 131 -20.15 7.17 3.59
CA ILE A 131 -19.26 6.39 4.45
C ILE A 131 -19.28 4.91 4.04
N ALA A 132 -20.46 4.31 3.90
CA ALA A 132 -20.61 2.90 3.55
C ALA A 132 -19.98 2.59 2.19
N VAL A 133 -20.22 3.42 1.18
CA VAL A 133 -19.63 3.26 -0.15
C VAL A 133 -18.12 3.46 -0.11
N THR A 134 -17.61 4.41 0.67
CA THR A 134 -16.15 4.61 0.87
C THR A 134 -15.51 3.37 1.49
N PHE A 135 -16.15 2.80 2.51
CA PHE A 135 -15.65 1.61 3.19
C PHE A 135 -15.62 0.41 2.25
N LEU A 136 -16.73 0.15 1.53
CA LEU A 136 -16.79 -0.90 0.52
C LEU A 136 -15.78 -0.68 -0.60
N TRP A 137 -15.55 0.56 -1.01
CA TRP A 137 -14.57 0.91 -2.04
C TRP A 137 -13.14 0.58 -1.60
N ILE A 138 -12.74 1.00 -0.39
CA ILE A 138 -11.39 0.74 0.12
C ILE A 138 -11.14 -0.75 0.25
N LEU A 139 -12.03 -1.48 0.94
CA LEU A 139 -11.90 -2.94 1.11
C LEU A 139 -11.97 -3.66 -0.25
N GLY A 140 -12.89 -3.26 -1.12
CA GLY A 140 -13.11 -3.87 -2.43
C GLY A 140 -11.90 -3.70 -3.35
N VAL A 141 -11.39 -2.49 -3.49
CA VAL A 141 -10.22 -2.20 -4.35
C VAL A 141 -8.97 -2.88 -3.81
N THR A 142 -8.73 -2.83 -2.49
CA THR A 142 -7.55 -3.50 -1.91
C THR A 142 -7.59 -5.01 -2.13
N ASN A 143 -8.74 -5.66 -1.92
CA ASN A 143 -8.86 -7.10 -2.19
C ASN A 143 -8.79 -7.42 -3.69
N ALA A 144 -9.37 -6.58 -4.56
CA ALA A 144 -9.31 -6.78 -6.00
C ALA A 144 -7.86 -6.80 -6.51
N PHE A 145 -7.03 -5.85 -6.08
CA PHE A 145 -5.60 -5.85 -6.42
C PHE A 145 -4.87 -7.07 -5.84
N ASN A 146 -5.14 -7.47 -4.59
CA ASN A 146 -4.48 -8.62 -3.97
C ASN A 146 -4.86 -9.99 -4.59
N LEU A 147 -6.01 -10.09 -5.26
CA LEU A 147 -6.47 -11.31 -5.92
C LEU A 147 -6.02 -11.44 -7.37
N VAL A 148 -5.75 -10.31 -8.03
CA VAL A 148 -5.28 -10.27 -9.43
C VAL A 148 -3.77 -10.44 -9.52
N ASP A 149 -3.04 -9.95 -8.52
CA ASP A 149 -1.61 -10.21 -8.32
C ASP A 149 -1.36 -11.66 -7.87
#